data_AF-A0A0Q9H762-F1
#
_entry.id   AF-A0A0Q9H762-F1
#
_cell.length_a   1.000
_cell.length_b   1.000
_cell.length_c   1.000
_cell.angle_alpha   90.00
_cell.angle_beta   90.00
_cell.angle_gamma   90.00
#
_symmetry.space_group_name_H-M   'P 1'
#
loop_
_entity.id
_entity.type
_entity.pdbx_description
1 polymer ?
#
loop_
_entity_poly.entity_id
_entity_poly.type
_entity_poly.pdbx_seq_one_letter_code
_entity_poly.pdbx_strand_id
1 'polypeptide(L)'
;MEMTDHNGIIFMDDYLHARWPGVHEAVAKMMFCGAPRFVPLYYVHNKLAMCHVNLHNDYLEGLFRFLTERHPATTVRRVTRYGWPTLTIEPKSGSPVLAL
;
A
#
# COMPACT_ATOMS: atom_id res chain seq x y z
N MET A 1 -19.56 -14.24 -11.13
CA MET A 1 -18.32 -14.58 -10.41
C MET A 1 -17.64 -13.27 -10.08
N GLU A 2 -17.49 -12.92 -8.81
CA GLU A 2 -16.67 -11.77 -8.45
C GLU A 2 -15.19 -12.17 -8.46
N MET A 3 -14.36 -11.33 -9.06
CA MET A 3 -12.92 -11.56 -9.21
C MET A 3 -12.13 -11.20 -7.94
N THR A 4 -12.74 -10.45 -7.01
CA THR A 4 -12.11 -9.94 -5.79
C THR A 4 -12.91 -10.36 -4.57
N ASP A 5 -12.23 -10.84 -3.53
CA ASP A 5 -12.84 -11.07 -2.21
C ASP A 5 -12.89 -9.76 -1.40
N HIS A 6 -13.93 -9.58 -0.58
CA HIS A 6 -14.06 -8.39 0.28
C HIS A 6 -12.92 -8.26 1.29
N ASN A 7 -12.40 -9.39 1.78
CA ASN A 7 -11.25 -9.48 2.68
C ASN A 7 -9.91 -9.58 1.91
N GLY A 8 -9.95 -9.43 0.59
CA GLY A 8 -8.79 -9.53 -0.27
C GLY A 8 -7.88 -8.31 -0.19
N ILE A 9 -6.58 -8.56 -0.39
CA ILE A 9 -5.57 -7.52 -0.65
C ILE A 9 -5.15 -7.60 -2.10
N ILE A 10 -5.11 -6.46 -2.77
CA ILE A 10 -4.61 -6.34 -4.14
C ILE A 10 -3.19 -5.77 -4.07
N PHE A 11 -2.26 -6.45 -4.73
CA PHE A 11 -0.88 -6.02 -4.84
C PHE A 11 -0.63 -5.40 -6.21
N MET A 12 -0.27 -4.12 -6.23
CA MET A 12 0.23 -3.44 -7.41
C MET A 12 1.74 -3.60 -7.44
N ASP A 13 2.23 -4.41 -8.38
CA ASP A 13 3.66 -4.54 -8.65
C ASP A 13 4.18 -3.32 -9.43
N ASP A 14 5.45 -2.97 -9.23
CA ASP A 14 6.16 -1.94 -9.99
C ASP A 14 5.48 -0.56 -9.95
N TYR A 15 4.79 -0.28 -8.85
CA TYR A 15 3.93 0.88 -8.67
C TYR A 15 4.64 2.22 -8.92
N LEU A 16 5.92 2.35 -8.54
CA LEU A 16 6.73 3.53 -8.82
C LEU A 16 7.89 3.25 -9.78
N HIS A 17 7.86 2.13 -10.49
CA HIS A 17 8.94 1.76 -11.40
C HIS A 17 8.85 2.56 -12.71
N ALA A 18 9.93 3.27 -13.08
CA ALA A 18 9.93 4.18 -14.22
C ALA A 18 9.70 3.49 -15.59
N ARG A 19 10.01 2.18 -15.72
CA ARG A 19 9.70 1.41 -16.94
C ARG A 19 8.21 1.05 -17.07
N TRP A 20 7.45 1.13 -15.98
CA TRP A 20 6.03 0.72 -15.91
C TRP A 20 5.13 1.84 -15.36
N PRO A 21 5.17 3.06 -15.93
CA PRO A 21 4.44 4.20 -15.38
C PRO A 21 2.92 4.00 -15.37
N GLY A 22 2.41 3.12 -16.25
CA GLY A 22 0.99 2.81 -16.35
C GLY A 22 0.37 2.27 -15.06
N VAL A 23 1.14 1.61 -14.19
CA VAL A 23 0.63 1.14 -12.89
C VAL A 23 0.30 2.33 -11.99
N HIS A 24 1.24 3.28 -11.87
CA HIS A 24 1.02 4.51 -11.11
C HIS A 24 -0.16 5.30 -11.65
N GLU A 25 -0.22 5.48 -12.97
CA GLU A 25 -1.29 6.23 -13.63
C GLU A 25 -2.66 5.59 -13.43
N ALA A 26 -2.76 4.26 -13.52
CA ALA A 26 -4.01 3.54 -13.31
C ALA A 26 -4.53 3.72 -11.88
N VAL A 27 -3.64 3.59 -10.88
CA VAL A 27 -3.98 3.85 -9.47
C VAL A 27 -4.41 5.30 -9.30
N ALA A 28 -3.66 6.27 -9.84
CA ALA A 28 -4.00 7.68 -9.73
C ALA A 28 -5.38 8.00 -10.34
N LYS A 29 -5.68 7.47 -11.54
CA LYS A 29 -6.99 7.62 -12.20
C LYS A 29 -8.11 7.00 -11.34
N MET A 30 -7.90 5.80 -10.80
CA MET A 30 -8.89 5.16 -9.94
C MET A 30 -9.18 5.99 -8.68
N MET A 31 -8.14 6.58 -8.08
CA MET A 31 -8.29 7.37 -6.85
C MET A 31 -8.90 8.75 -7.07
N PHE A 32 -8.63 9.41 -8.20
CA PHE A 32 -9.08 10.79 -8.46
C PHE A 32 -10.34 10.91 -9.31
N CYS A 33 -10.69 9.90 -10.11
CA CYS A 33 -11.80 9.99 -11.08
C CYS A 33 -13.01 9.12 -10.72
N GLY A 34 -13.09 8.57 -9.50
CA GLY A 34 -14.18 7.70 -9.10
C GLY A 34 -14.43 7.63 -7.60
N ALA A 35 -15.34 6.74 -7.20
CA ALA A 35 -15.52 6.32 -5.80
C ALA A 35 -14.76 5.00 -5.59
N PRO A 36 -13.50 5.04 -5.09
CA PRO A 36 -12.65 3.86 -5.04
C PRO A 36 -13.20 2.83 -4.05
N ARG A 37 -13.47 1.61 -4.54
CA ARG A 37 -13.78 0.46 -3.67
C ARG A 37 -12.55 -0.05 -2.93
N PHE A 38 -11.38 0.12 -3.56
CA PHE A 38 -10.09 -0.30 -3.02
C PHE A 38 -9.22 0.92 -2.77
N VAL A 39 -8.61 0.99 -1.59
CA VAL A 39 -7.83 2.14 -1.13
C VAL A 39 -6.43 1.70 -0.69
N PRO A 40 -5.42 2.59 -0.77
CA PRO A 40 -4.05 2.29 -0.35
C PRO A 40 -3.97 1.84 1.11
N LEU A 41 -3.39 0.67 1.36
CA LEU A 41 -3.19 0.13 2.72
C LEU A 41 -1.74 0.31 3.20
N TYR A 42 -0.79 -0.17 2.41
CA TYR A 42 0.64 0.03 2.68
C TYR A 42 1.47 0.06 1.40
N TYR A 43 2.66 0.62 1.52
CA TYR A 43 3.66 0.69 0.47
C TYR A 43 5.00 0.14 1.00
N VAL A 44 5.62 -0.73 0.21
CA VAL A 44 6.92 -1.34 0.50
C VAL A 44 7.63 -1.71 -0.80
N HIS A 45 8.91 -1.34 -0.95
CA HIS A 45 9.76 -1.73 -2.09
C HIS A 45 9.09 -1.64 -3.48
N ASN A 46 8.56 -0.47 -3.86
CA ASN A 46 7.82 -0.24 -5.10
C ASN A 46 6.54 -1.08 -5.28
N LYS A 47 6.05 -1.76 -4.24
CA LYS A 47 4.76 -2.44 -4.23
C LYS A 47 3.75 -1.61 -3.44
N LEU A 48 2.56 -1.43 -3.99
CA LEU A 48 1.44 -0.83 -3.30
C LEU A 48 0.39 -1.91 -3.01
N ALA A 49 0.10 -2.14 -1.74
CA ALA A 49 -1.01 -2.97 -1.32
C ALA A 49 -2.28 -2.13 -1.15
N MET A 50 -3.40 -2.64 -1.65
CA MET A 50 -4.71 -2.01 -1.56
C MET A 50 -5.71 -2.97 -0.92
N CYS A 51 -6.67 -2.44 -0.18
CA CYS A 51 -7.72 -3.22 0.46
C CYS A 51 -9.08 -2.59 0.24
N HIS A 52 -10.15 -3.34 0.51
CA HIS A 52 -11.49 -2.79 0.43
C HIS A 52 -11.69 -1.67 1.46
N VAL A 53 -12.37 -0.59 1.08
CA VAL A 53 -12.56 0.60 1.92
C VAL A 53 -13.17 0.30 3.29
N ASN A 54 -14.10 -0.67 3.36
CA ASN A 54 -14.77 -1.06 4.61
C ASN A 54 -13.82 -1.70 5.64
N LEU A 55 -12.72 -2.31 5.20
CA LEU A 55 -11.77 -3.00 6.09
C LEU A 55 -10.48 -2.18 6.29
N HIS A 56 -10.42 -0.98 5.70
CA HIS A 56 -9.20 -0.20 5.64
C HIS A 56 -8.63 0.11 7.02
N ASN A 57 -9.46 0.61 7.95
CA ASN A 57 -9.00 0.97 9.29
C ASN A 57 -8.54 -0.25 10.09
N ASP A 58 -9.31 -1.34 10.02
CA ASP A 58 -9.00 -2.57 10.76
C ASP A 58 -7.68 -3.20 10.29
N TYR A 59 -7.46 -3.23 8.97
CA TYR A 59 -6.20 -3.70 8.41
C TYR A 59 -5.04 -2.75 8.69
N LEU A 60 -5.24 -1.44 8.58
CA LEU A 60 -4.19 -0.46 8.83
C LEU A 60 -3.69 -0.56 10.28
N GLU A 61 -4.60 -0.56 11.25
CA GLU A 61 -4.26 -0.64 12.68
C GLU A 61 -3.72 -2.03 13.05
N GLY A 62 -4.34 -3.09 12.54
CA GLY A 62 -3.88 -4.46 12.74
C GLY A 62 -2.45 -4.68 12.23
N LEU A 63 -2.16 -4.20 11.01
CA LEU A 63 -0.84 -4.30 10.40
C LEU A 63 0.19 -3.43 11.12
N PHE A 64 -0.17 -2.19 11.47
CA PHE A 64 0.72 -1.31 12.21
C PHE A 64 1.15 -1.93 13.55
N ARG A 65 0.18 -2.46 14.31
CA ARG A 65 0.46 -3.16 15.57
C ARG A 65 1.33 -4.39 15.34
N PHE A 66 0.96 -5.23 14.37
CA PHE A 66 1.71 -6.44 14.04
C PHE A 66 3.17 -6.14 13.70
N LEU A 67 3.43 -5.17 12.83
CA LEU A 67 4.78 -4.82 12.40
C LEU A 67 5.61 -4.20 13.53
N THR A 68 5.02 -3.31 14.33
CA THR A 68 5.74 -2.65 15.43
C THR A 68 6.08 -3.62 16.57
N GLU A 69 5.21 -4.58 16.87
CA GLU A 69 5.43 -5.59 17.92
C GLU A 69 6.32 -6.75 17.48
N ARG A 70 6.14 -7.25 16.25
CA ARG A 70 6.78 -8.49 15.77
C ARG A 70 7.99 -8.26 14.89
N HIS A 71 8.12 -7.08 14.28
CA HIS A 71 9.17 -6.77 13.32
C HIS A 71 9.93 -5.50 13.71
N PRO A 72 10.64 -5.49 14.86
CA PRO A 72 11.34 -4.31 15.37
C PRO A 72 12.47 -3.82 14.47
N ALA A 73 12.92 -4.62 13.49
CA ALA A 73 13.89 -4.22 12.47
C ALA A 73 13.27 -3.41 11.32
N THR A 74 11.95 -3.19 11.32
CA THR A 74 11.25 -2.38 10.33
C THR A 74 10.92 -0.99 10.87
N THR A 75 10.99 0.00 10.01
CA THR A 75 10.44 1.34 10.19
C THR A 75 9.05 1.35 9.57
N VAL A 76 8.05 1.74 10.34
CA VAL A 76 6.67 1.89 9.86
C VAL A 76 6.24 3.33 10.08
N ARG A 77 5.88 4.03 9.00
CA ARG A 77 5.41 5.42 9.05
C ARG A 77 3.99 5.49 8.53
N ARG A 78 3.12 6.19 9.25
CA ARG A 78 1.79 6.57 8.75
C ARG A 78 1.96 7.79 7.85
N VAL A 79 1.49 7.69 6.61
CA VAL A 79 1.52 8.77 5.63
C VAL A 79 0.19 8.82 4.89
N THR A 80 -0.20 9.99 4.41
CA THR A 80 -1.41 10.12 3.60
C THR A 80 -1.06 9.90 2.13
N ARG A 81 -1.73 8.95 1.46
CA ARG A 81 -1.66 8.77 -0.01
C ARG A 81 -3.06 8.89 -0.59
N TYR A 82 -3.23 9.77 -1.57
CA TYR A 82 -4.53 10.02 -2.23
C TYR A 82 -5.67 10.35 -1.24
N GLY A 83 -5.36 11.01 -0.12
CA GLY A 83 -6.33 11.31 0.93
C GLY A 83 -6.58 10.19 1.94
N TRP A 84 -5.99 9.00 1.77
CA TRP A 84 -6.14 7.87 2.70
C TRP A 84 -4.92 7.71 3.61
N PRO A 85 -5.10 7.44 4.91
CA PRO A 85 -4.01 6.99 5.77
C PRO A 85 -3.41 5.69 5.22
N THR A 86 -2.09 5.58 5.16
CA THR A 86 -1.40 4.43 4.58
C THR A 86 -0.11 4.19 5.34
N LEU A 87 0.38 2.96 5.39
CA LEU A 87 1.70 2.67 5.95
C LEU A 87 2.80 2.77 4.88
N THR A 88 3.92 3.39 5.21
CA THR A 88 5.20 3.19 4.52
C THR A 88 6.03 2.25 5.37
N ILE A 89 6.45 1.12 4.80
CA ILE A 89 7.22 0.10 5.49
C ILE A 89 8.61 0.04 4.85
N GLU A 90 9.64 0.22 5.67
CA GLU A 90 11.04 0.29 5.25
C GLU A 90 11.92 -0.51 6.24
N PRO A 91 13.06 -1.08 5.82
CA PRO A 91 14.03 -1.62 6.76
C PRO A 91 14.67 -0.50 7.61
N LYS A 92 14.97 -0.76 8.90
CA LYS A 92 15.64 0.23 9.79
C LYS A 92 17.09 0.53 9.39
N SER A 93 17.82 -0.48 8.91
CA SER A 93 19.13 -0.27 8.32
C SER A 93 18.93 0.23 6.90
N GLY A 94 19.35 1.45 6.61
CA GLY A 94 19.24 2.10 5.31
C GLY A 94 20.08 1.45 4.21
N SER A 95 19.88 0.16 3.93
CA SER A 95 20.14 -0.33 2.58
C SER A 95 19.12 0.37 1.70
N PRO A 96 19.55 1.32 0.86
CA PRO A 96 18.64 1.92 -0.06
C PRO A 96 18.15 0.79 -0.95
N VAL A 97 16.85 0.52 -0.95
CA VAL A 97 16.24 -0.19 -2.07
C VAL A 97 16.15 0.83 -3.20
N LEU A 98 17.34 1.21 -3.69
CA LEU A 98 17.49 1.84 -4.99
C LEU A 98 17.06 0.78 -5.99
N ALA A 99 16.08 1.17 -6.79
CA ALA A 99 15.70 0.49 -8.01
C ALA A 99 16.95 -0.02 -8.75
N LEU A 100 17.04 -1.34 -8.91
CA LEU A 100 17.84 -1.95 -9.96
C LEU A 100 16.97 -2.07 -11.22
#